data_AF-A0A437JHE0-F1
#
_entry.id   AF-A0A437JHE0-F1
#
_cell.length_a   1.000
_cell.length_b   1.000
_cell.length_c   1.000
_cell.angle_alpha   90.00
_cell.angle_beta   90.00
_cell.angle_gamma   90.00
#
_symmetry.space_group_name_H-M   'P 1'
#
loop_
_entity.id
_entity.type
_entity.pdbx_description
1 polymer ?
#
loop_
_entity_poly.entity_id
_entity_poly.type
_entity_poly.pdbx_seq_one_letter_code
_entity_poly.pdbx_strand_id
1 'polypeptide(L)'
;MTKQKEDLADFRREIDDDKSFQSIRTKLVVVCLIFIALNLSGATLEEVNTFIFKINVNNHIGLSYFFIGVISFLFIRYYSCAYPHQIQLDKLWINRFIRDYNVYYASYSQNYTSGLLSKALNFDIEDEPGIEHPEYERDGLYKRSLVYLTHCKDENGNDDSYTSRISLTDFKRTENWKLWDYLAMRGYELKYSTEAKIRYREYLDIFAPYLISLIALVSFFSVMK
;
A
#
# COMPACT_ATOMS: atom_id res chain seq x y z
N MET A 1 15.66 4.98 15.30
CA MET A 1 14.21 5.17 15.55
C MET A 1 13.73 6.61 15.31
N THR A 2 14.63 7.61 15.32
CA THR A 2 14.34 9.05 15.08
C THR A 2 14.02 9.36 13.62
N LYS A 3 14.86 8.93 12.67
CA LYS A 3 14.68 9.19 11.22
C LYS A 3 13.33 8.73 10.67
N GLN A 4 12.88 7.54 11.06
CA GLN A 4 11.58 7.01 10.61
C GLN A 4 10.37 7.81 11.11
N LYS A 5 10.45 8.38 12.32
CA LYS A 5 9.36 9.22 12.84
C LYS A 5 9.31 10.55 12.09
N GLU A 6 10.46 11.06 11.69
CA GLU A 6 10.60 12.24 10.86
C GLU A 6 10.05 11.99 9.46
N ASP A 7 10.46 10.89 8.81
CA ASP A 7 9.95 10.48 7.49
C ASP A 7 8.41 10.36 7.48
N LEU A 8 7.81 9.79 8.55
CA LEU A 8 6.36 9.71 8.70
C LEU A 8 5.71 11.07 8.95
N ALA A 9 6.36 11.96 9.70
CA ALA A 9 5.85 13.30 9.94
C ALA A 9 5.85 14.15 8.66
N ASP A 10 6.88 14.00 7.84
CA ASP A 10 7.00 14.67 6.55
C ASP A 10 5.94 14.15 5.58
N PHE A 11 5.76 12.82 5.51
CA PHE A 11 4.69 12.20 4.72
C PHE A 11 3.30 12.70 5.12
N ARG A 12 3.03 12.86 6.42
CA ARG A 12 1.75 13.41 6.90
C ARG A 12 1.53 14.84 6.41
N ARG A 13 2.56 15.69 6.46
CA ARG A 13 2.47 17.06 5.95
C ARG A 13 2.18 17.06 4.45
N GLU A 14 2.85 16.21 3.68
CA GLU A 14 2.63 16.09 2.24
C GLU A 14 1.17 15.71 1.91
N ILE A 15 0.59 14.75 2.64
CA ILE A 15 -0.83 14.39 2.50
C ILE A 15 -1.77 15.53 2.89
N ASP A 16 -1.48 16.19 4.01
CA ASP A 16 -2.35 17.24 4.55
C ASP A 16 -2.32 18.51 3.66
N ASP A 17 -1.18 18.79 3.01
CA ASP A 17 -0.99 19.93 2.11
C ASP A 17 -1.53 19.67 0.69
N ASP A 18 -1.74 18.41 0.28
CA ASP A 18 -2.31 18.05 -1.02
C ASP A 18 -3.83 18.35 -1.08
N LYS A 19 -4.16 19.62 -1.34
CA LYS A 19 -5.53 20.11 -1.47
C LYS A 19 -6.35 19.33 -2.51
N SER A 20 -5.72 18.84 -3.57
CA SER A 20 -6.42 18.10 -4.63
C SER A 20 -6.88 16.75 -4.10
N PHE A 21 -5.97 15.99 -3.50
CA PHE A 21 -6.27 14.74 -2.82
C PHE A 21 -7.34 14.92 -1.75
N GLN A 22 -7.19 15.91 -0.87
CA GLN A 22 -8.13 16.20 0.21
C GLN A 22 -9.55 16.51 -0.29
N SER A 23 -9.66 17.33 -1.33
CA SER A 23 -10.96 17.68 -1.94
C SER A 23 -11.63 16.45 -2.57
N ILE A 24 -10.88 15.65 -3.35
CA ILE A 24 -11.44 14.46 -4.01
C ILE A 24 -11.85 13.41 -2.98
N ARG A 25 -11.03 13.18 -1.97
CA ARG A 25 -11.32 12.31 -0.82
C ARG A 25 -12.64 12.71 -0.16
N THR A 26 -12.78 13.99 0.19
CA THR A 26 -13.97 14.50 0.87
C THR A 26 -15.21 14.34 0.00
N LYS A 27 -15.14 14.68 -1.30
CA LYS A 27 -16.25 14.51 -2.23
C LYS A 27 -16.69 13.05 -2.35
N LEU A 28 -15.75 12.12 -2.52
CA LEU A 28 -16.05 10.70 -2.60
C LEU A 28 -16.74 10.21 -1.32
N VAL A 29 -16.17 10.51 -0.16
CA VAL A 29 -16.72 10.08 1.14
C VAL A 29 -18.12 10.65 1.36
N VAL A 30 -18.33 11.94 1.14
CA VAL A 30 -19.63 12.59 1.34
C VAL A 30 -20.69 11.99 0.40
N VAL A 31 -20.38 11.80 -0.89
CA VAL A 31 -21.33 11.21 -1.85
C VAL A 31 -21.66 9.77 -1.46
N CYS A 32 -20.66 8.97 -1.07
CA CYS A 32 -20.89 7.60 -0.61
C CYS A 32 -21.74 7.56 0.66
N LEU A 33 -21.49 8.43 1.64
CA LEU A 33 -22.29 8.50 2.88
C LEU A 33 -23.73 8.91 2.62
N ILE A 34 -23.97 9.90 1.74
CA ILE A 34 -25.32 10.28 1.32
C ILE A 34 -26.02 9.08 0.67
N PHE A 35 -25.35 8.39 -0.25
CA PHE A 35 -25.93 7.24 -0.93
C PHE A 35 -26.25 6.09 0.03
N ILE A 36 -25.33 5.78 0.95
CA ILE A 36 -25.53 4.77 1.99
C ILE A 36 -26.72 5.15 2.88
N ALA A 37 -26.80 6.41 3.32
CA ALA A 37 -27.89 6.89 4.18
C ALA A 37 -29.25 6.79 3.48
N LEU A 38 -29.33 7.16 2.19
CA LEU A 38 -30.55 7.03 1.39
C LEU A 38 -31.01 5.57 1.29
N ASN A 39 -30.07 4.64 1.08
CA ASN A 39 -30.40 3.22 0.90
C ASN A 39 -30.72 2.52 2.24
N LEU A 40 -30.02 2.85 3.32
CA LEU A 40 -30.24 2.25 4.64
C LEU A 40 -31.47 2.81 5.35
N SER A 41 -31.79 4.09 5.16
CA SER A 41 -32.96 4.70 5.81
C SER A 41 -34.28 4.18 5.26
N GLY A 42 -34.27 3.47 4.12
CA GLY A 42 -35.48 2.99 3.47
C GLY A 42 -36.48 4.11 3.22
N ALA A 43 -36.01 5.35 3.05
CA ALA A 43 -36.85 6.54 3.00
C ALA A 43 -37.77 6.48 1.77
N THR A 44 -38.94 5.87 1.95
CA THR A 44 -40.08 5.94 1.05
C THR A 44 -40.73 7.29 1.28
N LEU A 45 -40.87 8.07 0.20
CA LEU A 45 -41.48 9.40 0.23
C LEU A 45 -43.00 9.28 0.46
N GLU A 46 -43.43 9.02 1.70
CA GLU A 46 -44.86 8.84 2.03
C GLU A 46 -45.57 10.19 2.25
N GLU A 47 -46.43 10.52 1.28
CA GLU A 47 -47.54 11.50 1.27
C GLU A 47 -47.29 13.01 1.44
N VAL A 48 -48.26 13.75 0.88
CA VAL A 48 -48.31 15.18 0.54
C VAL A 48 -49.30 15.87 1.48
N ASN A 49 -48.83 16.83 2.28
CA ASN A 49 -49.68 17.87 2.86
C ASN A 49 -49.05 19.24 2.54
N THR A 50 -49.91 20.19 2.18
CA THR A 50 -49.74 21.30 1.22
C THR A 50 -48.70 22.40 1.53
N PHE A 51 -47.79 22.21 2.47
CA PHE A 51 -46.91 23.29 2.96
C PHE A 51 -45.39 23.02 2.94
N ILE A 52 -44.96 21.83 2.50
CA ILE A 52 -43.54 21.49 2.41
C ILE A 52 -43.25 21.03 0.98
N PHE A 53 -42.38 21.74 0.27
CA PHE A 53 -41.90 21.36 -1.06
C PHE A 53 -41.19 20.00 -0.96
N LYS A 54 -41.88 18.92 -1.33
CA LYS A 54 -41.34 17.56 -1.33
C LYS A 54 -40.90 17.23 -2.76
N ILE A 55 -39.61 16.97 -2.96
CA ILE A 55 -39.06 16.53 -4.26
C ILE A 55 -39.55 15.11 -4.52
N ASN A 56 -40.42 14.92 -5.51
CA ASN A 56 -40.93 13.60 -5.88
C ASN A 56 -40.03 12.97 -6.94
N VAL A 57 -39.14 12.06 -6.54
CA VAL A 57 -38.25 11.36 -7.47
C VAL A 57 -38.95 10.10 -7.96
N ASN A 58 -39.75 10.24 -9.02
CA ASN A 58 -40.49 9.11 -9.62
C ASN A 58 -39.59 7.97 -10.15
N ASN A 59 -38.27 8.18 -10.25
CA ASN A 59 -37.31 7.19 -10.75
C ASN A 59 -36.17 6.97 -9.74
N HIS A 60 -36.48 6.38 -8.58
CA HIS A 60 -35.49 5.98 -7.57
C HIS A 60 -34.39 5.08 -8.13
N ILE A 61 -34.72 4.26 -9.13
CA ILE A 61 -33.78 3.41 -9.86
C ILE A 61 -32.78 4.27 -10.65
N GLY A 62 -33.27 5.25 -11.42
CA GLY A 62 -32.43 6.18 -12.19
C GLY A 62 -31.52 7.04 -11.31
N LEU A 63 -32.01 7.49 -10.15
CA LEU A 63 -31.20 8.20 -9.16
C LEU A 63 -30.06 7.29 -8.64
N SER A 64 -30.36 6.04 -8.35
CA SER A 64 -29.37 5.06 -7.87
C SER A 64 -28.27 4.81 -8.92
N TYR A 65 -28.63 4.66 -10.19
CA TYR A 65 -27.65 4.55 -11.28
C TYR A 65 -26.78 5.80 -11.43
N PHE A 66 -27.36 7.00 -11.26
CA PHE A 66 -26.60 8.24 -11.26
C PHE A 66 -25.57 8.28 -10.13
N PHE A 67 -25.95 7.91 -8.91
CA PHE A 67 -25.02 7.80 -7.78
C PHE A 67 -23.89 6.81 -8.06
N ILE A 68 -24.19 5.64 -8.62
CA ILE A 68 -23.15 4.67 -9.01
C ILE A 68 -22.19 5.25 -10.05
N GLY A 69 -22.69 5.98 -11.05
CA GLY A 69 -21.84 6.64 -12.05
C GLY A 69 -20.90 7.67 -11.42
N VAL A 70 -21.43 8.52 -10.53
CA VAL A 70 -20.65 9.54 -9.81
C VAL A 70 -19.63 8.90 -8.87
N ILE A 71 -20.03 7.89 -8.09
CA ILE A 71 -19.14 7.15 -7.18
C ILE A 71 -18.02 6.49 -7.98
N SER A 72 -18.33 5.82 -9.10
CA SER A 72 -17.32 5.16 -9.95
C SER A 72 -16.32 6.17 -10.52
N PHE A 73 -16.80 7.31 -11.03
CA PHE A 73 -15.94 8.38 -11.52
C PHE A 73 -15.01 8.93 -10.41
N LEU A 74 -15.58 9.24 -9.24
CA LEU A 74 -14.81 9.74 -8.09
C LEU A 74 -13.84 8.69 -7.55
N PHE A 75 -14.20 7.41 -7.58
CA PHE A 75 -13.35 6.29 -7.16
C PHE A 75 -12.10 6.19 -8.04
N ILE A 76 -12.26 6.21 -9.37
CA ILE A 76 -11.15 6.19 -10.32
C ILE A 76 -10.25 7.42 -10.13
N ARG A 77 -10.87 8.60 -10.00
CA ARG A 77 -10.12 9.84 -9.79
C ARG A 77 -9.36 9.83 -8.45
N TYR A 78 -10.00 9.33 -7.40
CA TYR A 78 -9.36 9.14 -6.09
C TYR A 78 -8.19 8.19 -6.19
N TYR A 79 -8.33 7.07 -6.92
CA TYR A 79 -7.23 6.13 -7.16
C TYR A 79 -6.02 6.81 -7.81
N SER A 80 -6.25 7.61 -8.85
CA SER A 80 -5.16 8.34 -9.52
C SER A 80 -4.43 9.32 -8.58
N CYS A 81 -5.14 9.97 -7.65
CA CYS A 81 -4.53 10.91 -6.71
C CYS A 81 -3.89 10.21 -5.49
N ALA A 82 -4.44 9.07 -5.06
CA ALA A 82 -3.93 8.32 -3.92
C ALA A 82 -2.69 7.47 -4.27
N TYR A 83 -2.50 7.12 -5.55
CA TYR A 83 -1.44 6.21 -5.99
C TYR A 83 -0.01 6.67 -5.63
N PRO A 84 0.39 7.95 -5.82
CA PRO A 84 1.72 8.40 -5.39
C PRO A 84 1.94 8.23 -3.89
N HIS A 85 0.93 8.59 -3.09
CA HIS A 85 0.94 8.45 -1.63
C HIS A 85 1.02 6.98 -1.21
N GLN A 86 0.36 6.07 -1.93
CA GLN A 86 0.47 4.62 -1.70
C GLN A 86 1.88 4.10 -1.94
N ILE A 87 2.54 4.52 -3.03
CA ILE A 87 3.92 4.12 -3.32
C ILE A 87 4.87 4.60 -2.22
N GLN A 88 4.77 5.87 -1.84
CA GLN A 88 5.62 6.45 -0.80
C GLN A 88 5.41 5.73 0.54
N LEU A 89 4.14 5.54 0.94
CA LEU A 89 3.80 4.84 2.17
C LEU A 89 4.39 3.42 2.14
N ASP A 90 4.18 2.69 1.04
CA ASP A 90 4.71 1.34 0.88
C ASP A 90 6.24 1.28 0.96
N LYS A 91 6.97 2.26 0.40
CA LYS A 91 8.43 2.35 0.56
C LYS A 91 8.83 2.50 2.02
N LEU A 92 8.15 3.33 2.80
CA LEU A 92 8.43 3.50 4.23
C LEU A 92 8.26 2.18 5.00
N TRP A 93 7.24 1.38 4.65
CA TRP A 93 6.97 0.11 5.31
C TRP A 93 7.90 -1.01 4.89
N ILE A 94 8.25 -1.07 3.61
CA ILE A 94 9.27 -1.99 3.11
C ILE A 94 10.62 -1.72 3.79
N ASN A 95 11.00 -0.46 3.93
CA ASN A 95 12.23 -0.06 4.63
C ASN A 95 12.19 -0.44 6.12
N ARG A 96 11.01 -0.46 6.75
CA ARG A 96 10.86 -0.99 8.12
C ARG A 96 10.98 -2.50 8.16
N PHE A 97 10.37 -3.19 7.21
CA PHE A 97 10.36 -4.65 7.10
C PHE A 97 11.79 -5.19 6.95
N ILE A 98 12.60 -4.63 6.04
CA ILE A 98 13.98 -5.09 5.80
C ILE A 98 14.92 -4.81 6.98
N ARG A 99 14.58 -3.84 7.84
CA ARG A 99 15.35 -3.49 9.04
C ARG A 99 15.02 -4.34 10.27
N ASP A 100 14.04 -5.23 10.18
CA ASP A 100 13.76 -6.19 11.25
C ASP A 100 14.84 -7.28 11.26
N TYR A 101 15.52 -7.46 12.39
CA TYR A 101 16.57 -8.46 12.56
C TYR A 101 16.10 -9.90 12.28
N ASN A 102 14.80 -10.19 12.47
CA ASN A 102 14.23 -11.51 12.14
C ASN A 102 14.13 -11.70 10.62
N VAL A 103 13.96 -10.61 9.87
CA VAL A 103 13.84 -10.61 8.42
C VAL A 103 15.22 -10.60 7.80
N TYR A 104 16.06 -9.64 8.20
CA TYR A 104 17.41 -9.49 7.70
C TYR A 104 18.30 -8.76 8.71
N TYR A 105 19.49 -9.29 8.92
CA TYR A 105 20.54 -8.64 9.66
C TYR A 105 21.88 -8.96 9.01
N ALA A 106 22.74 -7.96 8.88
CA ALA A 106 24.11 -8.13 8.43
C ALA A 106 25.01 -7.28 9.29
N SER A 107 26.20 -7.81 9.58
CA SER A 107 27.27 -7.07 10.24
C SER A 107 28.57 -7.31 9.49
N TYR A 108 29.11 -6.25 8.89
CA TYR A 108 30.43 -6.31 8.25
C TYR A 108 31.51 -6.70 9.26
N SER A 109 31.46 -6.11 10.47
CA SER A 109 32.48 -6.36 11.52
C SER A 109 32.57 -7.80 12.01
N GLN A 110 31.49 -8.57 11.88
CA GLN A 110 31.42 -9.97 12.30
C GLN A 110 31.41 -10.94 11.11
N ASN A 111 31.50 -10.40 9.89
CA ASN A 111 31.30 -11.13 8.63
C ASN A 111 30.14 -12.14 8.73
N TYR A 112 28.97 -11.65 9.19
CA TYR A 112 27.84 -12.52 9.50
C TYR A 112 26.51 -11.94 9.00
N THR A 113 25.75 -12.77 8.28
CA THR A 113 24.35 -12.49 7.91
C THR A 113 23.40 -13.39 8.70
N SER A 114 22.26 -12.83 9.09
CA SER A 114 21.22 -13.51 9.83
C SER A 114 19.82 -13.11 9.36
N GLY A 115 18.81 -13.77 9.91
CA GLY A 115 17.41 -13.57 9.58
C GLY A 115 16.93 -14.50 8.47
N LEU A 116 15.68 -14.31 8.04
CA LEU A 116 15.08 -15.15 7.03
C LEU A 116 15.72 -14.97 5.65
N LEU A 117 16.02 -13.73 5.27
CA LEU A 117 16.52 -13.38 3.95
C LEU A 117 18.01 -13.74 3.75
N SER A 118 18.78 -13.96 4.82
CA SER A 118 20.17 -14.42 4.68
C SER A 118 20.26 -15.80 4.03
N LYS A 119 19.23 -16.65 4.17
CA LYS A 119 19.13 -17.94 3.49
C LYS A 119 19.10 -17.84 1.97
N ALA A 120 18.70 -16.68 1.43
CA ALA A 120 18.69 -16.42 -0.01
C ALA A 120 20.09 -16.04 -0.55
N LEU A 121 21.02 -15.70 0.34
CA LEU A 121 22.40 -15.33 -0.01
C LEU A 121 23.26 -16.58 -0.15
N ASN A 122 24.18 -16.55 -1.10
CA ASN A 122 25.10 -17.65 -1.43
C ASN A 122 26.56 -17.20 -1.44
N PHE A 123 26.85 -16.06 -0.80
CA PHE A 123 28.15 -15.41 -0.72
C PHE A 123 28.32 -14.78 0.68
N ASP A 124 29.56 -14.54 1.06
CA ASP A 124 29.91 -13.89 2.32
C ASP A 124 29.88 -12.37 2.19
N ILE A 125 29.70 -11.64 3.29
CA ILE A 125 29.60 -10.15 3.25
C ILE A 125 30.92 -9.53 2.78
N GLU A 126 32.05 -10.18 3.05
CA GLU A 126 33.37 -9.71 2.60
C GLU A 126 33.47 -9.60 1.08
N ASP A 127 32.84 -10.51 0.34
CA ASP A 127 32.83 -10.49 -1.13
C ASP A 127 31.92 -9.37 -1.67
N GLU A 128 30.88 -9.02 -0.92
CA GLU A 128 29.79 -8.14 -1.37
C GLU A 128 29.36 -7.19 -0.23
N PRO A 129 30.18 -6.17 0.10
CA PRO A 129 29.97 -5.34 1.29
C PRO A 129 28.66 -4.55 1.26
N GLY A 130 28.16 -4.19 0.07
CA GLY A 130 26.90 -3.45 -0.03
C GLY A 130 25.66 -4.24 0.39
N ILE A 131 25.78 -5.56 0.59
CA ILE A 131 24.70 -6.36 1.17
C ILE A 131 24.38 -5.94 2.61
N GLU A 132 25.28 -5.23 3.32
CA GLU A 132 25.02 -4.72 4.67
C GLU A 132 23.80 -3.77 4.72
N HIS A 133 23.54 -3.07 3.62
CA HIS A 133 22.41 -2.13 3.50
C HIS A 133 21.59 -2.42 2.23
N PRO A 134 20.90 -3.57 2.17
CA PRO A 134 20.16 -3.93 0.98
C PRO A 134 18.83 -3.20 0.95
N GLU A 135 18.40 -2.85 -0.26
CA GLU A 135 17.07 -2.39 -0.55
C GLU A 135 16.18 -3.57 -0.93
N TYR A 136 14.92 -3.51 -0.51
CA TYR A 136 13.93 -4.52 -0.85
C TYR A 136 12.99 -4.00 -1.93
N GLU A 137 12.92 -4.68 -3.06
CA GLU A 137 12.14 -4.28 -4.21
C GLU A 137 10.97 -5.25 -4.46
N ARG A 138 9.81 -4.67 -4.79
CA ARG A 138 8.60 -5.41 -5.14
C ARG A 138 8.24 -5.12 -6.59
N ASP A 139 8.34 -6.13 -7.44
CA ASP A 139 7.90 -6.07 -8.83
C ASP A 139 6.58 -6.86 -8.99
N GLY A 140 5.50 -6.13 -9.26
CA GLY A 140 4.15 -6.68 -9.30
C GLY A 140 3.72 -7.42 -8.03
N LEU A 141 2.84 -8.41 -8.21
CA LEU A 141 2.23 -9.13 -7.08
C LEU A 141 3.17 -10.15 -6.42
N TYR A 142 4.05 -10.77 -7.21
CA TYR A 142 4.81 -11.95 -6.78
C TYR A 142 6.32 -11.79 -6.82
N LYS A 143 6.89 -10.93 -7.67
CA LYS A 143 8.35 -10.86 -7.78
C LYS A 143 8.90 -9.99 -6.66
N ARG A 144 9.90 -10.51 -5.98
CA ARG A 144 10.59 -9.83 -4.88
C ARG A 144 12.08 -9.94 -5.11
N SER A 145 12.80 -8.88 -4.85
CA SER A 145 14.25 -8.88 -4.98
C SER A 145 14.92 -8.08 -3.87
N LEU A 146 16.12 -8.54 -3.51
CA LEU A 146 17.06 -7.73 -2.75
C LEU A 146 17.99 -7.04 -3.74
N VAL A 147 18.18 -5.75 -3.53
CA VAL A 147 18.99 -4.88 -4.38
C VAL A 147 20.07 -4.28 -3.51
N TYR A 148 21.31 -4.31 -3.97
CA TYR A 148 22.45 -3.81 -3.21
C TYR A 148 23.53 -3.28 -4.14
N LEU A 149 24.42 -2.46 -3.60
CA LEU A 149 25.54 -1.88 -4.34
C LEU A 149 26.72 -2.85 -4.32
N THR A 150 27.25 -3.16 -5.50
CA THR A 150 28.46 -3.98 -5.66
C THR A 150 29.55 -3.12 -6.27
N HIS A 151 30.80 -3.35 -5.84
CA HIS A 151 31.98 -2.73 -6.42
C HIS A 151 32.75 -3.78 -7.22
N CYS A 152 33.08 -3.48 -8.47
CA CYS A 152 33.99 -4.28 -9.27
C CYS A 152 35.14 -3.42 -9.78
N LYS A 153 36.28 -4.05 -9.99
CA LYS A 153 37.39 -3.41 -10.70
C LYS A 153 37.26 -3.70 -12.19
N ASP A 154 37.31 -2.66 -13.02
CA ASP A 154 37.38 -2.83 -14.46
C ASP A 154 38.73 -3.47 -14.88
N GLU A 155 38.87 -3.83 -16.17
CA GLU A 155 40.13 -4.38 -16.71
C GLU A 155 41.33 -3.40 -16.58
N ASN A 156 41.06 -2.12 -16.35
CA ASN A 156 42.06 -1.06 -16.18
C ASN A 156 42.37 -0.77 -14.69
N GLY A 157 41.73 -1.46 -13.75
CA GLY A 157 41.89 -1.27 -12.31
C GLY A 157 41.12 -0.09 -11.71
N ASN A 158 40.18 0.52 -12.43
CA ASN A 158 39.27 1.53 -11.89
C ASN A 158 38.14 0.87 -11.11
N ASP A 159 37.74 1.49 -10.00
CA ASP A 159 36.60 1.03 -9.20
C ASP A 159 35.29 1.51 -9.84
N ASP A 160 34.52 0.56 -10.38
CA ASP A 160 33.15 0.79 -10.85
C ASP A 160 32.15 0.24 -9.85
N SER A 161 31.05 0.97 -9.63
CA SER A 161 29.94 0.52 -8.79
C SER A 161 28.71 0.24 -9.64
N TYR A 162 28.11 -0.92 -9.48
CA TYR A 162 26.83 -1.26 -10.11
C TYR A 162 25.83 -1.82 -9.10
N THR A 163 24.56 -1.76 -9.46
CA THR A 163 23.48 -2.29 -8.64
C THR A 163 23.26 -3.76 -8.94
N SER A 164 23.55 -4.63 -7.98
CA SER A 164 23.26 -6.06 -8.05
C SER A 164 21.85 -6.35 -7.56
N ARG A 165 21.19 -7.36 -8.17
CA ARG A 165 19.83 -7.78 -7.85
C ARG A 165 19.75 -9.28 -7.60
N ILE A 166 19.23 -9.64 -6.44
CA ILE A 166 18.93 -11.03 -6.02
C ILE A 166 17.44 -11.26 -6.13
N SER A 167 17.02 -12.08 -7.09
CA SER A 167 15.62 -12.53 -7.19
C SER A 167 15.30 -13.51 -6.05
N LEU A 168 14.34 -13.15 -5.20
CA LEU A 168 13.82 -14.03 -4.13
C LEU A 168 12.78 -15.04 -4.65
N THR A 169 12.42 -14.93 -5.92
CA THR A 169 11.53 -15.88 -6.61
C THR A 169 12.27 -16.98 -7.36
N ASP A 170 13.60 -16.87 -7.47
CA ASP A 170 14.41 -17.91 -8.09
C ASP A 170 14.94 -18.90 -7.04
N PHE A 171 14.16 -19.96 -6.80
CA PHE A 171 14.49 -21.00 -5.81
C PHE A 171 15.64 -21.93 -6.22
N LYS A 172 16.11 -21.85 -7.47
CA LYS A 172 17.23 -22.69 -7.92
C LYS A 172 18.59 -22.07 -7.62
N ARG A 173 18.61 -20.80 -7.24
CA ARG A 173 19.84 -20.03 -7.00
C ARG A 173 20.61 -20.50 -5.76
N THR A 174 19.91 -20.83 -4.68
CA THR A 174 20.51 -21.14 -3.38
C THR A 174 19.86 -22.37 -2.78
N GLU A 175 20.65 -23.35 -2.35
CA GLU A 175 20.13 -24.61 -1.75
C GLU A 175 19.30 -24.37 -0.48
N ASN A 176 19.60 -23.29 0.23
CA ASN A 176 18.98 -22.91 1.50
C ASN A 176 17.67 -22.11 1.34
N TRP A 177 17.33 -21.64 0.14
CA TRP A 177 16.14 -20.81 -0.10
C TRP A 177 15.03 -21.59 -0.79
N LYS A 178 13.99 -21.95 -0.02
CA LYS A 178 12.88 -22.76 -0.52
C LYS A 178 11.59 -21.97 -0.60
N LEU A 179 10.59 -22.55 -1.27
CA LEU A 179 9.25 -21.98 -1.35
C LEU A 179 8.65 -21.68 0.05
N TRP A 180 8.95 -22.51 1.04
CA TRP A 180 8.49 -22.30 2.42
C TRP A 180 9.12 -21.08 3.08
N ASP A 181 10.40 -20.80 2.84
CA ASP A 181 11.05 -19.57 3.33
C ASP A 181 10.46 -18.33 2.65
N TYR A 182 10.17 -18.44 1.34
CA TYR A 182 9.46 -17.39 0.62
C TYR A 182 8.04 -17.16 1.16
N LEU A 183 7.27 -18.21 1.44
CA LEU A 183 5.95 -18.08 2.07
C LEU A 183 6.04 -17.52 3.50
N ALA A 184 7.05 -17.92 4.27
CA ALA A 184 7.30 -17.34 5.59
C ALA A 184 7.61 -15.84 5.47
N MET A 185 8.41 -15.44 4.49
CA MET A 185 8.73 -14.04 4.20
C MET A 185 7.47 -13.24 3.84
N ARG A 186 6.60 -13.80 2.99
CA ARG A 186 5.28 -13.25 2.69
C ARG A 186 4.41 -13.11 3.94
N GLY A 187 4.51 -14.06 4.88
CA GLY A 187 3.84 -14.00 6.18
C GLY A 187 4.32 -12.83 7.04
N TYR A 188 5.64 -12.61 7.10
CA TYR A 188 6.21 -11.44 7.77
C TYR A 188 5.78 -10.13 7.09
N GLU A 189 5.83 -10.04 5.76
CA GLU A 189 5.31 -8.86 5.04
C GLU A 189 3.83 -8.61 5.36
N LEU A 190 3.01 -9.65 5.40
CA LEU A 190 1.60 -9.56 5.77
C LEU A 190 1.42 -9.05 7.20
N LYS A 191 2.17 -9.59 8.16
CA LYS A 191 2.15 -9.16 9.56
C LYS A 191 2.53 -7.67 9.68
N TYR A 192 3.60 -7.25 9.01
CA TYR A 192 4.02 -5.85 9.01
C TYR A 192 2.99 -4.94 8.33
N SER A 193 2.44 -5.37 7.20
CA SER A 193 1.42 -4.62 6.47
C SER A 193 0.12 -4.48 7.27
N THR A 194 -0.33 -5.53 7.96
CA THR A 194 -1.55 -5.49 8.78
C THR A 194 -1.37 -4.66 10.04
N GLU A 195 -0.24 -4.82 10.75
CA GLU A 195 0.09 -3.94 11.89
C GLU A 195 0.10 -2.48 11.43
N ALA A 196 0.73 -2.21 10.28
CA ALA A 196 0.81 -0.87 9.75
C ALA A 196 -0.59 -0.30 9.42
N LYS A 197 -1.45 -1.09 8.78
CA LYS A 197 -2.82 -0.67 8.42
C LYS A 197 -3.71 -0.34 9.62
N ILE A 198 -3.52 -1.02 10.74
CA ILE A 198 -4.36 -0.84 11.95
C ILE A 198 -3.80 0.28 12.84
N ARG A 199 -2.47 0.34 12.98
CA ARG A 199 -1.81 1.20 13.97
C ARG A 199 -1.53 2.61 13.48
N TYR A 200 -1.46 2.81 12.17
CA TYR A 200 -1.02 4.07 11.56
C TYR A 200 -2.17 4.73 10.81
N ARG A 201 -2.45 5.99 11.16
CA ARG A 201 -3.51 6.81 10.57
C ARG A 201 -3.32 6.96 9.06
N GLU A 202 -2.08 7.02 8.60
CA GLU A 202 -1.67 7.19 7.21
C GLU A 202 -2.33 6.16 6.28
N TYR A 203 -2.36 4.90 6.72
CA TYR A 203 -3.06 3.85 5.99
C TYR A 203 -4.57 4.06 6.01
N LEU A 204 -5.16 4.43 7.14
CA LEU A 204 -6.60 4.69 7.21
C LEU A 204 -7.00 5.89 6.33
N ASP A 205 -6.22 6.96 6.32
CA ASP A 205 -6.48 8.18 5.55
C ASP A 205 -6.49 7.94 4.04
N ILE A 206 -5.73 6.94 3.57
CA ILE A 206 -5.69 6.51 2.16
C ILE A 206 -6.72 5.40 1.88
N PHE A 207 -6.90 4.43 2.78
CA PHE A 207 -7.70 3.24 2.51
C PHE A 207 -9.19 3.38 2.87
N ALA A 208 -9.54 4.21 3.86
CA ALA A 208 -10.93 4.38 4.29
C ALA A 208 -11.89 4.83 3.16
N PRO A 209 -11.53 5.76 2.27
CA PRO A 209 -12.40 6.15 1.16
C PRO A 209 -12.72 4.99 0.21
N TYR A 210 -11.77 4.07 -0.04
CA TYR A 210 -12.04 2.86 -0.82
C TYR A 210 -13.03 1.94 -0.09
N LEU A 211 -12.84 1.72 1.20
CA LEU A 211 -13.74 0.87 1.99
C LEU A 211 -15.16 1.43 2.04
N ILE A 212 -15.31 2.75 2.27
CA ILE A 212 -16.61 3.42 2.26
C ILE A 212 -17.26 3.34 0.87
N SER A 213 -16.49 3.51 -0.21
CA SER A 213 -17.01 3.38 -1.56
C SER A 213 -17.45 1.95 -1.89
N LEU A 214 -16.73 0.93 -1.41
CA LEU A 214 -17.12 -0.46 -1.57
C LEU A 214 -18.43 -0.75 -0.85
N ILE A 215 -18.58 -0.26 0.39
CA ILE A 215 -19.84 -0.37 1.15
C ILE A 215 -20.98 0.29 0.37
N ALA A 216 -20.76 1.49 -0.18
CA ALA A 216 -21.75 2.18 -0.99
C ALA A 216 -22.16 1.38 -2.24
N LEU A 217 -21.20 0.78 -2.96
CA LEU A 217 -21.47 -0.10 -4.10
C LEU A 217 -22.24 -1.36 -3.68
N VAL A 218 -21.91 -1.96 -2.53
CA VAL A 218 -22.65 -3.11 -2.00
C VAL A 218 -24.09 -2.72 -1.62
N SER A 219 -24.29 -1.54 -1.03
CA SER A 219 -25.62 -1.03 -0.69
C SER A 219 -26.52 -0.89 -1.91
N PHE A 220 -25.99 -0.60 -3.10
CA PHE A 220 -26.78 -0.55 -4.33
C PHE A 220 -27.41 -1.90 -4.70
N PHE A 221 -26.70 -3.01 -4.51
CA PHE A 221 -27.27 -4.34 -4.76
C PHE A 221 -28.41 -4.69 -3.79
N SER A 222 -28.47 -4.04 -2.63
CA SER A 222 -29.60 -4.15 -1.70
C SER A 222 -30.85 -3.44 -2.20
N VAL A 223 -30.71 -2.42 -3.05
CA VAL A 223 -31.82 -1.59 -3.58
C VAL A 223 -32.42 -2.20 -4.85
N MET A 224 -31.64 -2.98 -5.59
CA MET A 224 -32.11 -3.66 -6.81
C MET A 224 -32.90 -4.95 -6.55
N LYS A 225 -33.00 -5.38 -5.28
CA LYS A 225 -33.85 -6.51 -4.87
C LYS A 225 -35.24 -6.02 -4.52
#